data_AF-A0A951YDW6-F1
#
_entry.id   AF-A0A951YDW6-F1
#
_cell.length_a   1.000
_cell.length_b   1.000
_cell.length_c   1.000
_cell.angle_alpha   90.00
_cell.angle_beta   90.00
_cell.angle_gamma   90.00
#
_symmetry.space_group_name_H-M   'P 1'
#
loop_
_entity.id
_entity.type
_entity.pdbx_description
1 polymer ?
#
loop_
_entity_poly.entity_id
_entity_poly.type
_entity_poly.pdbx_seq_one_letter_code
_entity_poly.pdbx_strand_id
1 'polypeptide(L)'
;MPPKAKHVKDVKPLQLKQAAAILMKRRNIATKGEIAAKIKVTPYYYSKVINGETPLTEAFLEKFLKYARAGSINEILASKKPPKNMYEVIAEGLQAYMEAKKVTQAELATHLKTDQQILSRILHCKKKLFTPDMLIEILRLIKYKI
;
A
#
# COMPACT_ATOMS: atom_id res chain seq x y z
N MET A 1 -2.24 37.05 -4.16
CA MET A 1 -3.50 36.32 -3.89
C MET A 1 -3.16 34.87 -3.57
N PRO A 2 -3.67 34.28 -2.46
CA PRO A 2 -3.54 32.85 -2.26
C PRO A 2 -4.30 32.10 -3.38
N PRO A 3 -3.76 30.98 -3.89
CA PRO A 3 -4.42 30.21 -4.95
C PRO A 3 -5.79 29.71 -4.48
N LYS A 4 -6.83 29.91 -5.30
CA LYS A 4 -8.17 29.37 -5.04
C LYS A 4 -8.10 27.85 -4.97
N ALA A 5 -8.62 27.26 -3.90
CA ALA A 5 -8.66 25.82 -3.74
C ALA A 5 -9.48 25.19 -4.87
N LYS A 6 -8.88 24.24 -5.60
CA LYS A 6 -9.59 23.46 -6.61
C LYS A 6 -10.44 22.40 -5.92
N HIS A 7 -11.75 22.47 -6.13
CA HIS A 7 -12.72 21.55 -5.56
C HIS A 7 -12.99 20.38 -6.51
N VAL A 8 -13.04 19.17 -5.96
CA VAL A 8 -13.36 17.94 -6.70
C VAL A 8 -14.86 17.73 -6.65
N LYS A 9 -15.51 17.62 -7.82
CA LYS A 9 -16.98 17.44 -7.92
C LYS A 9 -17.39 15.98 -8.13
N ASP A 10 -16.48 15.15 -8.63
CA ASP A 10 -16.81 13.80 -9.13
C ASP A 10 -16.83 12.73 -8.04
N VAL A 11 -16.37 13.05 -6.83
CA VAL A 11 -16.37 12.14 -5.68
C VAL A 11 -17.51 12.50 -4.73
N LYS A 12 -18.49 11.61 -4.59
CA LYS A 12 -19.60 11.83 -3.66
C LYS A 12 -19.12 11.70 -2.21
N PRO A 13 -19.61 12.52 -1.26
CA PRO A 13 -19.24 12.41 0.15
C PRO A 13 -19.43 11.00 0.74
N LEU A 14 -20.49 10.30 0.31
CA LEU A 14 -20.76 8.92 0.72
C LEU A 14 -19.63 7.95 0.30
N GLN A 15 -19.13 8.09 -0.93
CA GLN A 15 -18.02 7.26 -1.44
C GLN A 15 -16.74 7.52 -0.66
N LEU A 16 -16.45 8.79 -0.38
CA LEU A 16 -15.27 9.16 0.43
C LEU A 16 -15.36 8.61 1.86
N LYS A 17 -16.54 8.68 2.48
CA LYS A 17 -16.79 8.11 3.81
C LYS A 17 -16.62 6.59 3.85
N GLN A 18 -17.14 5.89 2.84
CA GLN A 18 -16.96 4.44 2.71
C GLN A 18 -15.48 4.08 2.49
N ALA A 19 -14.78 4.80 1.62
CA ALA A 19 -13.36 4.61 1.37
C ALA A 19 -12.52 4.82 2.64
N ALA A 20 -12.84 5.83 3.45
CA ALA A 20 -12.19 6.07 4.74
C ALA A 20 -12.42 4.90 5.71
N ALA A 21 -13.63 4.36 5.81
CA ALA A 21 -13.92 3.21 6.67
C ALA A 21 -13.16 1.95 6.23
N ILE A 22 -13.09 1.69 4.92
CA ILE A 22 -12.28 0.59 4.36
C ILE A 22 -10.81 0.79 4.69
N LEU A 23 -10.30 2.01 4.54
CA LEU A 23 -8.91 2.34 4.83
C LEU A 23 -8.56 2.12 6.32
N MET A 24 -9.44 2.50 7.24
CA MET A 24 -9.28 2.25 8.68
C MET A 24 -9.13 0.76 8.96
N LYS A 25 -10.03 -0.08 8.41
CA LYS A 25 -9.96 -1.55 8.56
C LYS A 25 -8.66 -2.12 7.99
N ARG A 26 -8.27 -1.70 6.78
CA ARG A 26 -7.06 -2.20 6.09
C ARG A 26 -5.76 -1.90 6.85
N ARG A 27 -5.70 -0.76 7.53
CA ARG A 27 -4.50 -0.27 8.20
C ARG A 27 -4.51 -0.56 9.71
N ASN A 28 -5.54 -1.25 10.21
CA ASN A 28 -5.77 -1.48 11.63
C ASN A 28 -5.73 -0.19 12.46
N ILE A 29 -6.43 0.84 11.99
CA ILE A 29 -6.50 2.16 12.62
C ILE A 29 -7.77 2.24 13.46
N ALA A 30 -7.63 2.66 14.71
CA ALA A 30 -8.77 2.77 15.63
C ALA A 30 -9.59 4.04 15.39
N THR A 31 -8.95 5.16 15.03
CA THR A 31 -9.64 6.46 14.98
C THR A 31 -9.47 7.22 13.66
N LYS A 32 -10.46 8.04 13.30
CA LYS A 32 -10.36 9.00 12.18
C LYS A 32 -9.24 10.03 12.39
N GLY A 33 -8.92 10.36 13.64
CA GLY A 33 -7.85 11.29 14.01
C GLY A 33 -6.46 10.78 13.64
N GLU A 34 -6.23 9.47 13.75
CA GLU A 34 -4.98 8.86 13.30
C GLU A 34 -4.77 8.99 11.78
N ILE A 35 -5.83 8.83 10.98
CA ILE A 35 -5.75 9.07 9.53
C ILE A 35 -5.43 10.55 9.27
N ALA A 36 -6.14 11.47 9.93
CA ALA A 36 -5.91 12.91 9.79
C ALA A 36 -4.44 13.27 10.04
N ALA A 37 -3.85 12.73 11.12
CA ALA A 37 -2.43 12.91 11.43
C ALA A 37 -1.51 12.36 10.33
N LYS A 38 -1.80 11.16 9.80
CA LYS A 38 -0.98 10.55 8.73
C LYS A 38 -1.04 11.32 7.41
N ILE A 39 -2.18 11.92 7.08
CA ILE A 39 -2.32 12.76 5.88
C ILE A 39 -1.99 14.24 6.15
N LYS A 40 -1.51 14.58 7.35
CA LYS A 40 -1.11 15.93 7.78
C LYS A 40 -2.25 16.95 7.60
N VAL A 41 -3.42 16.65 8.16
CA VAL A 41 -4.55 17.58 8.30
C VAL A 41 -5.10 17.53 9.72
N THR A 42 -5.85 18.55 10.13
CA THR A 42 -6.46 18.55 11.46
C THR A 42 -7.59 17.51 11.53
N PRO A 43 -7.80 16.82 12.68
CA PRO A 43 -8.90 15.89 12.85
C PRO A 43 -10.28 16.53 12.59
N TYR A 44 -10.44 17.80 12.96
CA TYR A 44 -11.66 18.58 12.69
C TYR A 44 -11.91 18.75 11.19
N TYR A 45 -10.91 19.22 10.43
CA TYR A 45 -11.03 19.38 8.99
C TYR A 45 -11.27 18.04 8.28
N TYR A 46 -10.56 16.99 8.69
CA TYR A 46 -10.79 15.64 8.19
C TYR A 46 -12.25 15.21 8.40
N SER A 47 -12.79 15.37 9.61
CA SER A 47 -14.17 14.99 9.91
C SER A 47 -15.16 15.72 9.01
N LYS A 48 -15.01 17.04 8.85
CA LYS A 48 -15.90 17.84 7.99
C LYS A 48 -15.87 17.39 6.53
N VAL A 49 -14.68 17.14 5.97
CA VAL A 49 -14.53 16.70 4.58
C VAL A 49 -15.11 15.28 4.39
N ILE A 50 -14.82 14.35 5.30
CA ILE A 50 -15.33 12.96 5.22
C ILE A 50 -16.86 12.90 5.40
N ASN A 51 -17.45 13.80 6.19
CA ASN A 51 -18.90 13.87 6.38
C ASN A 51 -19.63 14.66 5.28
N GLY A 52 -18.90 15.34 4.38
CA GLY A 52 -19.50 16.18 3.33
C GLY A 52 -19.93 17.58 3.80
N GLU A 53 -19.57 17.98 5.02
CA GLU A 53 -19.82 19.31 5.58
C GLU A 53 -18.90 20.38 4.98
N THR A 54 -17.84 19.97 4.29
CA THR A 54 -16.91 20.86 3.59
C THR A 54 -16.56 20.27 2.23
N PRO A 55 -16.49 21.09 1.16
CA PRO A 55 -16.12 20.61 -0.17
C PRO A 55 -14.77 19.89 -0.19
N LEU A 56 -14.73 18.76 -0.88
CA LEU A 56 -13.49 18.02 -1.13
C LEU A 56 -12.57 18.86 -2.02
N THR A 57 -11.32 19.03 -1.59
CA THR A 57 -10.28 19.70 -2.38
C THR A 57 -9.37 18.66 -3.04
N GLU A 58 -8.78 19.01 -4.18
CA GLU A 58 -7.78 18.17 -4.85
C GLU A 58 -6.61 17.83 -3.91
N ALA A 59 -6.12 18.82 -3.15
CA ALA A 59 -5.03 18.64 -2.20
C ALA A 59 -5.37 17.65 -1.08
N PHE A 60 -6.61 17.64 -0.58
CA PHE A 60 -7.06 16.64 0.37
C PHE A 60 -7.12 15.26 -0.29
N LEU A 61 -7.72 15.18 -1.48
CA LEU A 61 -7.88 13.93 -2.20
C LEU A 61 -6.53 13.28 -2.51
N GLU A 62 -5.55 14.05 -3.00
CA GLU A 62 -4.21 13.55 -3.30
C GLU A 62 -3.53 12.98 -2.05
N LYS A 63 -3.57 13.72 -0.93
CA LYS A 63 -3.01 13.25 0.35
C LYS A 63 -3.70 11.97 0.84
N PHE A 64 -5.01 11.91 0.71
CA PHE A 64 -5.82 10.74 1.09
C PHE A 64 -5.49 9.52 0.24
N LEU A 65 -5.45 9.67 -1.09
CA LEU A 65 -5.10 8.60 -2.05
C LEU A 65 -3.66 8.12 -1.88
N LYS A 66 -2.71 9.04 -1.68
CA LYS A 66 -1.31 8.72 -1.41
C LYS A 66 -1.16 7.86 -0.15
N TYR A 67 -1.88 8.18 0.91
CA TYR A 67 -1.87 7.39 2.14
C TYR A 67 -2.55 6.03 1.96
N ALA A 68 -3.65 6.00 1.21
CA ALA A 68 -4.35 4.78 0.83
C ALA A 68 -3.54 3.89 -0.13
N ARG A 69 -2.51 4.45 -0.80
CA ARG A 69 -1.77 3.84 -1.91
C ARG A 69 -2.72 3.44 -3.06
N ALA A 70 -3.66 4.30 -3.41
CA ALA A 70 -4.64 4.02 -4.47
C ALA A 70 -4.60 5.14 -5.52
N GLY A 71 -4.87 4.80 -6.79
CA GLY A 71 -5.02 5.75 -7.89
C GLY A 71 -6.37 6.47 -7.88
N SER A 72 -7.39 5.90 -7.24
CA SER A 72 -8.72 6.48 -7.15
C SER A 72 -9.51 6.04 -5.92
N ILE A 73 -10.59 6.77 -5.59
CA ILE A 73 -11.53 6.35 -4.56
C ILE A 73 -12.19 5.01 -4.93
N ASN A 74 -12.50 4.80 -6.20
CA ASN A 74 -13.08 3.55 -6.68
C ASN A 74 -12.17 2.34 -6.45
N GLU A 75 -10.85 2.48 -6.57
CA GLU A 75 -9.91 1.41 -6.19
C GLU A 75 -9.94 1.09 -4.69
N ILE A 76 -10.15 2.11 -3.84
CA ILE A 76 -10.32 1.89 -2.40
C ILE A 76 -11.64 1.17 -2.13
N LEU A 77 -12.72 1.51 -2.84
CA LEU A 77 -14.02 0.85 -2.67
C LEU A 77 -14.02 -0.59 -3.22
N ALA A 78 -13.39 -0.83 -4.37
CA ALA A 78 -13.38 -2.13 -5.04
C ALA A 78 -12.48 -3.15 -4.32
N SER A 79 -11.40 -2.69 -3.68
CA SER A 79 -10.45 -3.62 -3.09
C SER A 79 -10.82 -4.03 -1.66
N LYS A 80 -10.63 -5.32 -1.31
CA LYS A 80 -10.73 -5.80 0.08
C LYS A 80 -9.39 -5.69 0.83
N LYS A 81 -8.27 -5.50 0.13
CA LYS A 81 -6.89 -5.39 0.69
C LYS A 81 -6.13 -4.21 0.06
N PRO A 82 -5.19 -3.54 0.74
CA PRO A 82 -4.37 -2.52 0.09
C PRO A 82 -3.62 -3.13 -1.12
N PRO A 83 -3.44 -2.40 -2.23
CA PRO A 83 -2.59 -2.88 -3.31
C PRO A 83 -1.19 -3.11 -2.75
N LYS A 84 -0.65 -4.31 -3.02
CA LYS A 84 0.64 -4.75 -2.52
C LYS A 84 1.73 -3.91 -3.19
N ASN A 85 2.64 -3.38 -2.38
CA ASN A 85 3.84 -2.75 -2.93
C ASN A 85 4.75 -3.82 -3.54
N MET A 86 5.68 -3.43 -4.40
CA MET A 86 6.57 -4.37 -5.12
C MET A 86 7.30 -5.34 -4.18
N TYR A 87 7.69 -4.91 -2.98
CA TYR A 87 8.36 -5.77 -2.01
C TYR A 87 7.42 -6.81 -1.40
N GLU A 88 6.16 -6.46 -1.14
CA GLU A 88 5.13 -7.40 -0.70
C GLU A 88 4.83 -8.44 -1.80
N VAL A 89 4.82 -8.02 -3.06
CA VAL A 89 4.65 -8.92 -4.21
C VAL A 89 5.83 -9.89 -4.33
N ILE A 90 7.06 -9.38 -4.18
CA ILE A 90 8.28 -10.20 -4.20
C ILE A 90 8.27 -11.21 -3.05
N ALA A 91 8.01 -10.77 -1.82
CA ALA A 91 8.02 -11.63 -0.64
C ALA A 91 7.00 -12.77 -0.77
N GLU A 92 5.77 -12.46 -1.19
CA GLU A 92 4.74 -13.46 -1.42
C GLU A 92 5.09 -14.39 -2.58
N GLY A 93 5.62 -13.86 -3.68
CA GLY A 93 6.05 -14.67 -4.82
C GLY A 93 7.15 -15.65 -4.45
N LEU A 94 8.10 -15.25 -3.60
CA LEU A 94 9.15 -16.13 -3.10
C LEU A 94 8.62 -17.18 -2.13
N GLN A 95 7.68 -16.83 -1.25
CA GLN A 95 7.01 -17.81 -0.39
C GLN A 95 6.25 -18.86 -1.21
N ALA A 96 5.47 -18.41 -2.19
CA ALA A 96 4.74 -19.30 -3.08
C ALA A 96 5.69 -20.21 -3.89
N TYR A 97 6.83 -19.70 -4.34
CA TYR A 97 7.85 -20.50 -5.00
C TYR A 97 8.42 -21.58 -4.07
N MET A 98 8.77 -21.22 -2.83
CA MET A 98 9.27 -22.17 -1.83
C MET A 98 8.25 -23.28 -1.55
N GLU A 99 6.98 -22.93 -1.38
CA GLU A 99 5.89 -23.88 -1.17
C GLU A 99 5.69 -24.81 -2.38
N ALA A 100 5.64 -24.24 -3.59
CA ALA A 100 5.39 -24.99 -4.82
C ALA A 100 6.53 -25.96 -5.17
N LYS A 101 7.78 -25.53 -4.99
CA LYS A 101 8.97 -26.34 -5.30
C LYS A 101 9.47 -27.14 -4.08
N LYS A 102 8.84 -27.00 -2.91
CA LYS A 102 9.25 -27.60 -1.63
C LYS A 102 10.70 -27.29 -1.27
N VAL A 103 11.12 -26.05 -1.52
CA VAL A 103 12.49 -25.57 -1.28
C VAL A 103 12.54 -24.84 0.06
N THR A 104 13.57 -25.12 0.85
CA THR A 104 13.82 -24.45 2.13
C THR A 104 14.36 -23.03 1.91
N GLN A 105 14.26 -22.19 2.95
CA GLN A 105 14.79 -20.83 2.87
C GLN A 105 16.32 -20.81 2.66
N ALA A 106 17.05 -21.80 3.19
CA ALA A 106 18.50 -21.91 3.02
C ALA A 106 18.87 -22.22 1.56
N GLU A 107 18.16 -23.15 0.93
CA GLU A 107 18.36 -23.50 -0.49
C GLU A 107 18.03 -22.32 -1.41
N LEU A 108 16.93 -21.61 -1.14
CA LEU A 108 16.57 -20.42 -1.91
C LEU A 108 17.59 -19.28 -1.72
N ALA A 109 18.14 -19.11 -0.52
CA ALA A 109 19.18 -18.10 -0.26
C ALA A 109 20.45 -18.40 -1.06
N THR A 110 20.89 -19.66 -1.08
CA THR A 110 22.02 -20.13 -1.89
C THR A 110 21.77 -19.88 -3.38
N HIS A 111 20.58 -20.22 -3.89
CA HIS A 111 20.21 -19.99 -5.29
C HIS A 111 20.24 -18.51 -5.67
N LEU A 112 19.72 -17.64 -4.79
CA LEU A 112 19.73 -16.19 -4.97
C LEU A 112 21.09 -15.54 -4.63
N LYS A 113 22.12 -16.33 -4.32
CA LYS A 113 23.47 -15.88 -3.91
C LYS A 113 23.42 -14.84 -2.79
N THR A 114 22.56 -15.07 -1.80
CA THR A 114 22.37 -14.20 -0.65
C THR A 114 22.46 -14.99 0.66
N ASP A 115 22.65 -14.29 1.76
CA ASP A 115 22.58 -14.89 3.09
C ASP A 115 21.13 -15.20 3.52
N GLN A 116 20.94 -16.27 4.29
CA GLN A 116 19.63 -16.73 4.76
C GLN A 116 18.93 -15.68 5.64
N GLN A 117 19.67 -14.91 6.46
CA GLN A 117 19.10 -13.82 7.26
C GLN A 117 18.66 -12.67 6.37
N ILE A 118 19.40 -12.37 5.30
CA ILE A 118 18.99 -11.36 4.31
C ILE A 118 17.69 -11.78 3.64
N LEU A 119 17.59 -13.03 3.19
CA LEU A 119 16.36 -13.57 2.61
C LEU A 119 15.20 -13.54 3.61
N SER A 120 15.42 -13.94 4.87
CA SER A 120 14.41 -13.83 5.94
C SER A 120 13.86 -12.40 6.05
N ARG A 121 14.75 -11.40 6.04
CA ARG A 121 14.34 -10.00 6.11
C ARG A 121 13.58 -9.55 4.87
N ILE A 122 13.87 -10.08 3.68
CA ILE A 122 13.11 -9.82 2.46
C ILE A 122 11.70 -10.43 2.57
N LEU A 123 11.60 -11.70 2.98
CA LEU A 123 10.32 -12.40 3.15
C LEU A 123 9.42 -11.70 4.19
N HIS A 124 10.00 -11.12 5.24
CA HIS A 124 9.28 -10.33 6.23
C HIS A 124 9.12 -8.84 5.88
N CYS A 125 9.44 -8.42 4.64
CA CYS A 125 9.40 -7.02 4.19
C CYS A 125 10.22 -6.03 5.06
N LYS A 126 11.23 -6.53 5.80
CA LYS A 126 12.13 -5.77 6.68
C LYS A 126 13.40 -5.28 5.98
N LYS A 127 13.68 -5.70 4.74
CA LYS A 127 14.82 -5.24 3.93
C LYS A 127 14.38 -4.98 2.49
N LYS A 128 14.78 -3.81 1.96
CA LYS A 128 14.40 -3.30 0.63
C LYS A 128 15.57 -3.26 -0.37
N LEU A 129 16.76 -3.71 0.05
CA LEU A 129 17.95 -3.71 -0.78
C LEU A 129 18.07 -5.06 -1.50
N PHE A 130 17.97 -4.98 -2.82
CA PHE A 130 18.22 -6.07 -3.75
C PHE A 130 19.45 -5.70 -4.57
N THR A 131 20.39 -6.63 -4.74
CA THR A 131 21.37 -6.48 -5.82
C THR A 131 20.66 -6.65 -7.16
N PRO A 132 21.14 -6.02 -8.25
CA PRO A 132 20.51 -6.16 -9.57
C PRO A 132 20.34 -7.62 -9.99
N ASP A 133 21.37 -8.44 -9.79
CA ASP A 133 21.36 -9.86 -10.14
C ASP A 133 20.31 -10.64 -9.32
N MET A 134 20.23 -10.37 -8.02
CA MET A 134 19.22 -11.00 -7.15
C MET A 134 17.82 -10.61 -7.58
N LEU A 135 17.58 -9.35 -7.93
CA LEU A 135 16.27 -8.90 -8.39
C LEU A 135 15.86 -9.57 -9.71
N ILE A 136 16.79 -9.69 -10.67
CA ILE A 136 16.53 -10.38 -11.94
C ILE A 136 16.15 -11.84 -11.69
N GLU A 137 16.90 -12.53 -10.83
CA GLU A 137 16.64 -13.94 -10.53
C GLU A 137 15.31 -14.11 -9.79
N ILE A 138 15.01 -13.27 -8.80
CA ILE A 138 13.70 -13.24 -8.14
C ILE A 138 12.58 -13.08 -9.17
N LEU A 139 12.72 -12.13 -10.11
CA LEU A 139 11.72 -11.92 -11.15
C LEU A 139 11.55 -13.15 -12.04
N ARG A 140 12.62 -13.92 -12.30
CA ARG A 140 12.53 -15.20 -13.02
C ARG A 140 11.71 -16.24 -12.28
N LEU A 141 12.00 -16.42 -10.99
CA LEU A 141 11.29 -17.39 -10.16
C LEU A 141 9.80 -17.05 -10.04
N ILE A 142 9.45 -15.77 -9.82
CA ILE A 142 8.05 -15.38 -9.54
C ILE A 142 7.21 -15.16 -10.80
N LYS A 143 7.80 -14.64 -11.89
CA LYS A 143 7.04 -14.22 -13.09
C LYS A 143 7.06 -15.28 -14.19
N TYR A 144 8.18 -15.96 -14.38
CA TYR A 144 8.34 -16.94 -15.46
C TYR A 144 8.18 -18.39 -14.99
N LYS A 145 8.01 -18.62 -13.68
CA LYS A 145 7.76 -19.94 -13.05
C LYS A 145 8.75 -21.04 -13.49
N ILE A 146 10.01 -20.66 -13.69
CA ILE A 146 11.10 -21.59 -14.02
C ILE A 146 11.37 -22.46 -12.78
#